data_AF-A0A444GMV2-F1
#
_entry.id   AF-A0A444GMV2-F1
#
_cell.length_a   1.000
_cell.length_b   1.000
_cell.length_c   1.000
_cell.angle_alpha   90.00
_cell.angle_beta   90.00
_cell.angle_gamma   90.00
#
_symmetry.space_group_name_H-M   'P 1'
#
loop_
_entity.id
_entity.type
_entity.pdbx_description
1 polymer ?
#
loop_
_entity_poly.entity_id
_entity_poly.type
_entity_poly.pdbx_seq_one_letter_code
_entity_poly.pdbx_strand_id
1 'polypeptide(L)' 'MKFKAVILLGTLIAATVSTIMFMRFSNDHKECHTTIKRVTNVKGKTVTVQEHVCKEKYNI' A
#
# COMPACT_ATOMS: atom_id res chain seq x y z
N MET A 1 16.93 -28.02 27.25
CA MET A 1 16.33 -28.07 25.90
C MET A 1 15.14 -27.11 25.70
N LYS A 2 14.23 -26.94 26.66
CA LYS A 2 13.02 -26.11 26.52
C LYS A 2 13.30 -24.60 26.35
N PHE A 3 14.30 -24.04 27.02
CA PHE A 3 14.60 -22.61 26.97
C PHE A 3 15.02 -22.12 25.57
N LYS A 4 15.86 -22.88 24.86
CA LYS A 4 16.25 -22.58 23.48
C LYS A 4 15.04 -22.60 22.53
N ALA A 5 14.12 -23.53 22.73
CA ALA A 5 12.88 -23.61 21.95
C ALA A 5 11.94 -22.43 22.22
N VAL A 6 11.85 -21.98 23.48
CA VAL A 6 11.05 -20.78 23.85
C VAL A 6 11.65 -19.52 23.23
N ILE A 7 12.98 -19.36 23.26
CA ILE A 7 13.65 -18.24 22.59
C ILE A 7 13.37 -18.29 21.08
N LEU A 8 13.56 -19.45 20.44
CA LEU A 8 13.32 -19.61 19.02
C LEU A 8 11.88 -19.24 18.63
N LEU A 9 10.90 -19.74 19.39
CA LEU A 9 9.49 -19.44 19.16
C LEU A 9 9.20 -17.94 19.36
N GLY A 10 9.74 -17.33 20.41
CA GLY A 10 9.62 -15.89 20.64
C GLY A 10 10.20 -15.06 19.50
N THR A 11 11.37 -15.44 18.99
CA THR A 11 12.01 -14.74 17.86
C THR A 11 11.20 -14.88 16.57
N LEU A 12 10.61 -16.05 16.30
CA LEU A 12 9.74 -16.27 15.14
C LEU A 12 8.49 -15.41 15.21
N ILE A 13 7.84 -15.34 16.38
CA ILE A 13 6.65 -14.51 16.59
C ILE A 13 7.00 -13.03 16.41
N ALA A 14 8.07 -12.56 17.05
CA ALA A 14 8.50 -11.17 16.93
C ALA A 14 8.82 -10.79 15.49
N ALA A 15 9.60 -11.62 14.77
CA ALA A 15 9.92 -11.39 13.37
C ALA A 15 8.65 -11.33 12.51
N THR A 16 7.72 -12.27 12.70
CA THR A 16 6.46 -12.30 11.95
C THR A 16 5.62 -11.04 12.16
N VAL A 17 5.44 -10.63 13.42
CA VAL A 17 4.68 -9.41 13.76
C VAL A 17 5.36 -8.17 13.19
N SER A 18 6.68 -8.04 13.34
CA SER A 18 7.45 -6.92 12.78
C SER A 18 7.33 -6.84 11.25
N THR A 19 7.44 -7.98 10.56
CA THR A 19 7.28 -8.02 9.10
C THR A 19 5.88 -7.60 8.66
N ILE A 20 4.83 -8.09 9.32
CA ILE A 20 3.44 -7.70 9.01
C ILE A 20 3.24 -6.20 9.23
N MET A 21 3.73 -5.66 10.34
CA MET A 21 3.62 -4.23 10.64
C MET A 21 4.39 -3.37 9.62
N PHE A 22 5.60 -3.79 9.26
CA PHE A 22 6.40 -3.11 8.23
C PHE A 22 5.67 -3.09 6.89
N MET A 23 5.15 -4.24 6.42
CA MET A 23 4.38 -4.31 5.18
C MET A 23 3.17 -3.39 5.19
N ARG A 24 2.45 -3.31 6.32
CA ARG A 24 1.29 -2.41 6.43
C ARG A 24 1.69 -0.94 6.38
N PHE A 25 2.74 -0.54 7.08
CA PHE A 25 3.19 0.85 7.13
C PHE A 25 3.82 1.31 5.82
N SER A 26 4.55 0.42 5.15
CA SER A 26 5.22 0.72 3.88
C SER A 26 4.31 0.63 2.66
N ASN A 27 3.06 0.20 2.84
CA ASN A 27 2.11 -0.03 1.75
C ASN A 27 0.71 0.50 2.15
N ASP A 28 0.66 1.61 2.89
CA ASP A 28 -0.59 2.21 3.40
C ASP A 28 -1.25 3.18 2.42
N HIS A 29 -0.62 3.44 1.27
CA HIS A 29 -1.13 4.26 0.16
C HIS A 29 -1.69 5.62 0.60
N LYS A 30 -1.23 6.19 1.73
CA LYS A 30 -1.75 7.47 2.26
C LYS A 30 -1.45 8.66 1.34
N GLU A 31 -0.41 8.53 0.52
CA GLU A 31 -0.04 9.47 -0.53
C GLU A 31 -0.90 9.35 -1.81
N CYS A 32 -1.68 8.28 -1.93
CA CYS A 32 -2.54 8.02 -3.06
C CYS A 32 -3.86 8.76 -2.94
N HIS A 33 -4.31 9.35 -4.04
CA HIS A 33 -5.64 9.93 -4.14
C HIS A 33 -6.19 9.76 -5.56
N THR A 34 -7.52 9.81 -5.67
CA THR A 34 -8.20 9.77 -6.96
C THR A 34 -8.65 11.18 -7.31
N THR A 35 -8.23 11.66 -8.47
CA THR A 35 -8.71 12.93 -9.04
C THR A 35 -9.73 12.66 -10.14
N ILE A 36 -10.88 13.32 -10.08
CA ILE A 36 -11.92 13.23 -11.12
C ILE A 36 -11.92 14.53 -11.92
N LYS A 37 -11.58 14.46 -13.20
CA LYS A 37 -11.56 15.61 -14.13
C LYS A 37 -12.64 15.43 -15.19
N ARG A 38 -13.46 16.45 -15.41
CA ARG A 38 -14.34 16.52 -16.59
C ARG A 38 -13.59 17.25 -17.69
N VAL A 39 -13.33 16.56 -18.79
CA VAL A 39 -12.62 17.12 -19.95
C VAL A 39 -13.50 17.00 -21.19
N THR A 40 -13.48 18.01 -22.04
CA THR A 40 -14.15 17.95 -23.35
C THR A 40 -13.19 17.28 -24.32
N ASN A 41 -13.59 16.14 -24.89
CA ASN A 41 -12.78 15.44 -25.87
C ASN A 41 -12.80 16.16 -27.23
N VAL A 42 -11.94 15.73 -28.15
CA VAL A 42 -11.83 16.28 -29.51
C VAL A 42 -13.12 16.22 -30.34
N LYS A 43 -14.13 15.44 -29.91
CA LYS A 43 -15.45 15.32 -30.55
C LYS A 43 -16.51 16.22 -29.89
N GLY A 44 -16.11 17.14 -29.01
CA GLY A 44 -17.01 18.04 -28.29
C GLY A 44 -17.82 17.37 -27.18
N LYS A 45 -17.55 16.11 -26.83
CA LYS A 45 -18.25 15.39 -25.77
C LYS A 45 -17.51 15.56 -24.44
N THR A 46 -18.24 15.95 -23.40
CA THR A 46 -17.73 15.95 -22.02
C THR A 46 -17.54 14.51 -21.57
N VAL A 47 -16.31 14.16 -21.20
CA VAL A 47 -15.95 12.86 -20.64
C VAL A 47 -15.40 13.06 -19.23
N THR A 48 -15.70 12.10 -18.36
CA THR A 48 -15.12 12.05 -17.02
C THR A 48 -13.88 11.17 -17.06
N VAL A 49 -12.74 11.74 -16.68
CA VAL A 49 -11.47 11.03 -16.52
C VAL A 49 -11.21 10.87 -15.03
N GLN A 50 -11.09 9.63 -14.60
CA GLN A 50 -10.64 9.28 -13.26
C GLN A 50 -9.15 8.97 -13.32
N GLU A 51 -8.35 9.75 -12.60
CA GLU A 51 -6.91 9.63 -12.55
C GLU A 51 -6.50 9.19 -11.14
N HIS A 52 -5.82 8.06 -11.04
CA HIS A 52 -5.23 7.59 -9.79
C HIS A 52 -3.82 8.15 -9.66
N VAL A 53 -3.56 8.91 -8.60
CA VAL A 53 -2.29 9.61 -8.38
C VAL A 53 -1.67 9.13 -7.08
N CYS A 54 -0.51 8.46 -7.16
CA CYS A 54 0.31 8.08 -6.02
C CYS A 54 1.74 8.57 -6.19
N LYS A 55 2.41 8.87 -5.07
CA LYS A 55 3.85 9.19 -5.08
C LYS A 55 4.74 7.95 -5.10
N GLU A 56 4.19 6.80 -4.72
CA GLU A 56 4.91 5.52 -4.73
C GLU A 56 5.28 5.13 -6.16
N LYS A 57 6.52 4.67 -6.33
CA LYS A 57 7.03 4.18 -7.61
C LYS A 57 6.26 2.95 -8.12
N TYR A 58 5.75 2.14 -7.20
CA TYR A 58 4.94 0.96 -7.49
C TYR A 58 3.59 1.14 -6.81
N ASN A 59 2.70 1.91 -7.45
CA ASN A 59 1.28 1.86 -7.13
C ASN A 59 0.61 0.96 -8.17
N ILE A 60 -0.16 -0.02 -7.72
CA ILE A 60 -1.00 -0.90 -8.54
C ILE A 60 -2.45 -0.65 -8.14
#